data_AF-A0A453AVU8-F1
#
_entry.id   AF-A0A453AVU8-F1
#
_cell.length_a   1.000
_cell.length_b   1.000
_cell.length_c   1.000
_cell.angle_alpha   90.00
_cell.angle_beta   90.00
_cell.angle_gamma   90.00
#
_symmetry.space_group_name_H-M   'P 1'
#
loop_
_entity.id
_entity.type
_entity.pdbx_description
1 polymer ?
#
loop_
_entity_poly.entity_id
_entity_poly.type
_entity_poly.pdbx_seq_one_letter_code
_entity_poly.pdbx_strand_id
1 'polypeptide(L)'
;MGIFPHDGGFNCRHCVGLIRNHNRRLLMVADLTPCFFEEDVFFTLFCTVDLYSWVEKEPDCSKILDKQQWRGDGVLTHEGLLWWFDFSYCILACDPFDDKPVLYQIKFPHVQHELPFAPSTINGDIHRCLKVSEGSLRYVQIHGPRHEPVVSMWTLSSNNPSEAQWKPTHEVRLAGIWNHETYKRTPLHRDVIPTVALVNPMKAHEVYFFLDKHIFSVNLQNSSVVQYENFEDLGMPDLSSRLVHAWQFPPELTEYHHVPGTDVLGATGVYFLNQYDSVEDFHEEVIAATDRSGGT
;
A
#
# COMPACT_ATOMS: atom_id res chain seq x y z
N MET A 1 13.15 5.45 -22.84
CA MET A 1 14.34 4.67 -22.43
C MET A 1 14.28 4.54 -20.93
N GLY A 2 13.97 3.34 -20.42
CA GLY A 2 14.05 3.06 -18.98
C GLY A 2 15.43 2.48 -18.66
N ILE A 3 16.06 2.92 -17.58
CA ILE A 3 17.22 2.22 -17.05
C ILE A 3 16.69 1.01 -16.29
N PHE A 4 17.17 -0.18 -16.64
CA PHE A 4 16.90 -1.39 -15.88
C PHE A 4 17.44 -1.24 -14.45
N PRO A 5 16.87 -1.93 -13.46
CA PRO A 5 17.47 -2.01 -12.12
C PRO A 5 18.96 -2.35 -12.21
N HIS A 6 19.74 -1.84 -11.25
CA HIS A 6 21.21 -1.89 -11.28
C HIS A 6 21.78 -3.31 -11.44
N ASP A 7 21.00 -4.35 -11.11
CA ASP A 7 21.32 -5.76 -11.19
C ASP A 7 20.77 -6.47 -12.45
N GLY A 8 20.17 -5.74 -13.38
CA GLY A 8 19.76 -6.25 -14.70
C GLY A 8 18.40 -6.96 -14.74
N GLY A 9 17.57 -6.86 -13.70
CA GLY A 9 16.22 -7.46 -13.71
C GLY A 9 15.26 -6.88 -12.68
N PHE A 10 13.95 -7.10 -12.87
CA PHE A 10 12.93 -6.84 -11.85
C PHE A 10 12.67 -8.13 -11.08
N ASN A 11 13.25 -8.29 -9.88
CA ASN A 11 12.83 -9.36 -8.96
C ASN A 11 11.58 -8.88 -8.21
N CYS A 12 10.65 -9.80 -7.91
CA CYS A 12 9.44 -9.53 -7.13
C CYS A 12 9.70 -9.06 -5.69
N ARG A 13 10.97 -8.99 -5.26
CA ARG A 13 11.41 -8.44 -3.97
C ARG A 13 12.12 -7.09 -4.06
N HIS A 14 12.32 -6.53 -5.25
CA HIS A 14 12.93 -5.21 -5.37
C HIS A 14 11.94 -4.17 -4.85
N CYS A 15 12.30 -3.50 -3.77
CA CYS A 15 11.50 -2.42 -3.22
C CYS A 15 11.97 -1.09 -3.85
N VAL A 16 11.72 -0.95 -5.15
CA VAL A 16 12.13 0.24 -5.91
C VAL A 16 11.13 1.37 -5.68
N GLY A 17 11.58 2.44 -5.05
CA GLY A 17 10.80 3.64 -4.76
C GLY A 17 10.92 4.70 -5.84
N LEU A 18 9.84 5.43 -6.09
CA LEU A 18 9.81 6.57 -6.99
C LEU A 18 9.46 7.83 -6.21
N ILE A 19 10.32 8.83 -6.23
CA ILE A 19 10.11 10.08 -5.51
C ILE A 19 10.41 11.30 -6.38
N ARG A 20 9.62 12.36 -6.19
CA ARG A 20 9.80 13.64 -6.86
C ARG A 20 10.21 14.73 -5.88
N ASN A 21 11.31 15.40 -6.16
CA ASN A 21 11.67 16.62 -5.47
C ASN A 21 10.92 17.80 -6.12
N HIS A 22 9.91 18.33 -5.44
CA HIS A 22 9.05 19.38 -5.97
C HIS A 22 9.81 20.71 -6.18
N ASN A 23 10.81 20.99 -5.35
CA ASN A 23 11.62 22.20 -5.44
C ASN A 23 12.59 22.15 -6.62
N ARG A 24 13.19 20.98 -6.86
CA ARG A 24 14.22 20.80 -7.91
C ARG A 24 13.65 20.29 -9.24
N ARG A 25 12.36 19.92 -9.27
CA ARG A 25 11.69 19.25 -10.40
C ARG A 25 12.38 17.97 -10.86
N LEU A 26 13.13 17.32 -9.98
CA LEU A 26 13.85 16.08 -10.27
C LEU A 26 12.98 14.87 -9.90
N LEU A 27 13.05 13.84 -10.74
CA LEU A 27 12.53 12.51 -10.43
C LEU A 27 13.70 11.64 -9.98
N MET A 28 13.52 10.89 -8.90
CA MET A 28 14.49 9.89 -8.46
C MET A 28 13.81 8.55 -8.33
N VAL A 29 14.46 7.54 -8.88
CA VAL A 29 14.19 6.13 -8.58
C VAL A 29 15.26 5.67 -7.62
N ALA A 30 14.87 5.01 -6.54
CA ALA A 30 15.82 4.49 -5.56
C ALA A 30 15.48 3.05 -5.15
N ASP A 31 16.49 2.21 -5.11
CA ASP A 31 16.41 0.81 -4.71
C ASP A 31 17.24 0.59 -3.44
N LEU A 32 16.62 0.02 -2.42
CA LEU A 32 17.25 -0.26 -1.14
C LEU A 32 17.57 -1.75 -1.06
N THR A 33 18.85 -2.06 -1.14
CA THR A 33 19.32 -3.45 -1.14
C THR A 33 19.99 -3.77 0.19
N PRO A 34 19.56 -4.83 0.89
CA PRO A 34 20.29 -5.32 2.05
C PRO A 34 21.58 -6.01 1.57
N CYS A 35 22.69 -5.67 2.22
CA CYS A 35 23.98 -6.31 2.04
C CYS A 35 24.29 -7.14 3.28
N PHE A 36 24.67 -8.40 3.06
CA PHE A 36 24.99 -9.34 4.13
C PHE A 36 26.49 -9.60 4.12
N PHE A 37 27.18 -9.17 5.17
CA PHE A 37 28.56 -9.58 5.43
C PHE A 37 28.62 -10.09 6.87
N GLU A 38 28.84 -11.41 7.01
CA GLU A 38 28.89 -12.08 8.32
C GLU A 38 27.61 -11.85 9.17
N GLU A 39 27.75 -11.54 10.46
CA GLU A 39 26.62 -11.28 11.37
C GLU A 39 26.09 -9.83 11.31
N ASP A 40 26.66 -8.97 10.46
CA ASP A 40 26.28 -7.56 10.33
C ASP A 40 25.37 -7.33 9.11
N VAL A 41 24.22 -6.70 9.35
CA VAL A 41 23.31 -6.22 8.29
C VAL A 41 23.63 -4.74 8.01
N PHE A 42 23.93 -4.43 6.75
CA PHE A 42 23.98 -3.05 6.25
C PHE A 42 23.20 -2.91 4.96
N PHE A 43 22.99 -1.68 4.52
CA PHE A 43 22.16 -1.37 3.36
C PHE A 43 22.95 -0.57 2.35
N THR A 44 22.67 -0.81 1.08
CA THR A 44 23.14 0.00 -0.03
C THR A 44 21.94 0.63 -0.71
N LEU A 45 22.02 1.93 -1.00
CA LEU A 45 20.98 2.65 -1.71
C LEU A 45 21.46 2.98 -3.12
N PHE A 46 20.85 2.37 -4.12
CA PHE A 46 21.07 2.73 -5.52
C PHE A 46 20.06 3.79 -5.92
N CYS A 47 20.52 4.92 -6.44
CA CYS A 47 19.66 6.02 -6.87
C CYS A 47 19.91 6.36 -8.34
N THR A 48 18.87 6.68 -9.09
CA THR A 48 19.03 7.32 -10.39
C THR A 48 18.13 8.56 -10.48
N VAL A 49 18.71 9.68 -10.89
CA VAL A 49 18.00 10.94 -11.13
C VAL A 49 17.69 11.07 -12.61
N ASP A 50 16.44 11.37 -12.92
CA ASP A 50 15.90 11.51 -14.29
C ASP A 50 16.28 10.33 -15.21
N LEU A 51 16.46 9.14 -14.62
CA LEU A 51 16.80 7.89 -15.30
C LEU A 51 18.05 8.02 -16.19
N TYR A 52 19.12 8.63 -15.68
CA TYR A 52 20.37 8.84 -16.45
C TYR A 52 21.49 7.84 -16.11
N SER A 53 21.82 7.69 -14.82
CA SER A 53 22.77 6.68 -14.33
C SER A 53 22.44 6.30 -12.90
N TRP A 54 22.71 5.04 -12.53
CA TRP A 54 22.65 4.63 -11.12
C TRP A 54 23.89 5.12 -10.37
N VAL A 55 23.65 5.66 -9.18
CA VAL A 55 24.65 6.09 -8.22
C VAL A 55 24.45 5.26 -6.96
N GLU A 56 25.53 4.63 -6.52
CA GLU A 56 25.55 3.91 -5.25
C GLU A 56 25.80 4.88 -4.10
N LYS A 57 25.01 4.74 -3.03
CA LYS A 57 25.19 5.47 -1.78
C LYS A 57 25.23 4.48 -0.61
N GLU A 58 26.12 4.74 0.32
CA GLU A 58 26.17 4.07 1.62
C GLU A 58 25.39 4.89 2.66
N PRO A 59 24.15 4.53 2.98
CA PRO A 59 23.37 5.23 3.99
C PRO A 59 23.98 5.08 5.39
N ASP A 60 23.85 6.14 6.20
CA ASP A 60 24.15 6.11 7.62
C ASP A 60 23.12 5.24 8.36
N CYS A 61 23.57 4.07 8.82
CA CYS A 61 22.76 3.10 9.54
C CYS A 61 22.78 3.27 11.07
N SER A 62 23.30 4.39 11.60
CA SER A 62 23.40 4.63 13.05
C SER A 62 22.05 4.72 13.77
N LYS A 63 20.95 4.86 13.02
CA LYS A 63 19.56 4.88 13.55
C LYS A 63 18.83 3.55 13.36
N ILE A 64 19.53 2.51 12.92
CA ILE A 64 19.03 1.12 12.89
C ILE A 64 19.44 0.46 14.21
N LEU A 65 18.46 0.15 15.04
CA LEU A 65 18.69 -0.33 16.41
C LEU A 65 18.78 -1.84 16.51
N ASP A 66 18.17 -2.54 15.56
CA ASP A 66 18.12 -3.99 15.52
C ASP A 66 18.44 -4.44 14.10
N LYS A 67 19.39 -5.38 13.99
CA LYS A 67 19.98 -5.85 12.73
C LYS A 67 19.46 -7.24 12.43
N GLN A 68 18.22 -7.31 11.97
CA GLN A 68 17.63 -8.56 11.47
C GLN A 68 17.66 -8.61 9.95
N GLN A 69 17.54 -9.82 9.39
CA GLN A 69 17.40 -9.99 7.96
C GLN A 69 16.17 -9.23 7.46
N TRP A 70 16.39 -8.25 6.59
CA TRP A 70 15.35 -7.48 5.93
C TRP A 70 15.11 -8.05 4.52
N ARG A 71 13.85 -8.30 4.17
CA ARG A 71 13.46 -8.95 2.91
C ARG A 71 12.85 -8.00 1.90
N GLY A 72 12.21 -6.94 2.40
CA GLY A 72 11.51 -5.96 1.59
C GLY A 72 10.18 -6.47 1.05
N ASP A 73 9.10 -5.84 1.51
CA ASP A 73 7.73 -6.08 1.04
C ASP A 73 7.19 -4.94 0.17
N GLY A 74 7.75 -3.73 0.28
CA GLY A 74 7.36 -2.63 -0.60
C GLY A 74 7.95 -1.30 -0.16
N VAL A 75 7.49 -0.24 -0.81
CA VAL A 75 7.95 1.13 -0.59
C VAL A 75 6.82 2.12 -0.81
N LEU A 76 6.79 3.17 0.01
CA LEU A 76 5.89 4.30 -0.14
C LEU A 76 6.67 5.60 -0.26
N THR A 77 6.11 6.56 -0.99
CA THR A 77 6.61 7.93 -1.05
C THR A 77 5.68 8.82 -0.25
N HIS A 78 6.21 9.50 0.77
CA HIS A 78 5.41 10.37 1.63
C HIS A 78 6.29 11.44 2.29
N GLU A 79 5.84 12.69 2.25
CA GLU A 79 6.51 13.84 2.90
C GLU A 79 7.99 14.00 2.53
N GLY A 80 8.31 13.79 1.24
CA GLY A 80 9.68 13.94 0.74
C GLY A 80 10.62 12.80 1.11
N LEU A 81 10.12 11.73 1.73
CA LEU A 81 10.87 10.55 2.12
C LEU A 81 10.40 9.33 1.33
N LEU A 82 11.30 8.36 1.19
CA LEU A 82 10.96 6.99 0.84
C LEU A 82 10.87 6.15 2.11
N TRP A 83 9.82 5.35 2.20
CA TRP A 83 9.49 4.50 3.34
C TRP A 83 9.42 3.05 2.86
N TRP A 84 10.56 2.37 2.87
CA TRP A 84 10.65 0.95 2.57
C TRP A 84 10.14 0.15 3.76
N PHE A 85 9.40 -0.92 3.53
CA PHE A 85 8.85 -1.71 4.62
C PHE A 85 9.01 -3.20 4.37
N ASP A 86 9.21 -3.92 5.47
CA ASP A 86 9.11 -5.37 5.58
C ASP A 86 8.10 -5.64 6.69
N PHE A 87 6.95 -6.18 6.32
CA PHE A 87 5.86 -6.42 7.24
C PHE A 87 6.22 -7.40 8.35
N SER A 88 7.19 -8.29 8.14
CA SER A 88 7.67 -9.18 9.20
C SER A 88 8.48 -8.45 10.27
N TYR A 89 8.87 -7.20 10.01
CA TYR A 89 9.86 -6.53 10.84
C TYR A 89 9.64 -5.02 11.06
N CYS A 90 9.95 -4.18 10.07
CA CYS A 90 9.99 -2.73 10.27
C CYS A 90 9.88 -1.93 8.97
N ILE A 91 9.71 -0.62 9.14
CA ILE A 91 9.92 0.39 8.11
C ILE A 91 11.35 0.95 8.23
N LEU A 92 11.98 1.16 7.09
CA LEU A 92 13.22 1.91 6.89
C LEU A 92 12.89 3.16 6.07
N ALA A 93 13.22 4.34 6.59
CA ALA A 93 12.91 5.60 5.93
C ALA A 93 14.13 6.51 5.81
N CYS A 94 14.27 7.19 4.67
CA CYS A 94 15.25 8.26 4.48
C CYS A 94 14.85 9.22 3.34
N ASP A 95 15.52 10.37 3.28
CA ASP A 95 15.52 11.22 2.07
C ASP A 95 16.61 10.70 1.13
N PRO A 96 16.26 10.11 -0.03
CA PRO A 96 17.25 9.58 -0.95
C PRO A 96 18.00 10.69 -1.71
N PHE A 97 17.55 11.95 -1.66
CA PHE A 97 18.24 13.08 -2.28
C PHE A 97 19.43 13.58 -1.46
N ASP A 98 19.54 13.24 -0.18
CA ASP A 98 20.71 13.58 0.63
C ASP A 98 21.98 12.91 0.09
N ASP A 99 23.11 13.62 0.15
CA ASP A 99 24.40 13.07 -0.29
C ASP A 99 24.82 11.87 0.58
N LYS A 100 24.47 11.93 1.88
CA LYS A 100 24.63 10.83 2.84
C LYS A 100 23.29 10.58 3.55
N PRO A 101 22.39 9.77 2.97
CA PRO A 101 21.08 9.49 3.56
C PRO A 101 21.21 8.82 4.93
N VAL A 102 20.36 9.19 5.89
CA VAL A 102 20.28 8.53 7.20
C VAL A 102 19.08 7.60 7.21
N LEU A 103 19.29 6.30 7.45
CA LEU A 103 18.21 5.31 7.52
C LEU A 103 17.65 5.20 8.94
N TYR A 104 16.38 5.55 9.09
CA TYR A 104 15.65 5.44 10.34
C TYR A 104 14.83 4.15 10.38
N GLN A 105 14.97 3.39 11.46
CA GLN A 105 14.19 2.18 11.69
C GLN A 105 12.95 2.47 12.55
N ILE A 106 11.77 2.09 12.05
CA ILE A 106 10.50 2.16 12.77
C ILE A 106 9.87 0.77 12.80
N LYS A 107 9.93 0.09 13.96
CA LYS A 107 9.35 -1.25 14.14
C LYS A 107 7.83 -1.22 14.07
N PHE A 108 7.22 -2.23 13.45
CA PHE A 108 5.77 -2.37 13.48
C PHE A 108 5.26 -2.68 14.91
N PRO A 109 4.00 -2.33 15.23
CA PRO A 109 3.38 -2.69 16.51
C PRO A 109 3.39 -4.19 16.73
N HIS A 110 3.69 -4.62 17.95
CA HIS A 110 3.54 -6.03 18.33
C HIS A 110 2.07 -6.32 18.65
N VAL A 111 1.59 -7.48 18.20
CA VAL A 111 0.22 -7.95 18.46
C VAL A 111 0.23 -9.36 19.02
N GLN A 112 -0.81 -9.70 19.79
CA GLN A 112 -0.99 -11.07 20.27
C GLN A 112 -1.59 -11.95 19.17
N HIS A 113 -1.16 -13.21 19.15
CA HIS A 113 -1.65 -14.23 18.22
C HIS A 113 -1.55 -13.76 16.75
N GLU A 114 -0.35 -13.38 16.32
CA GLU A 114 -0.10 -13.07 14.92
C GLU A 114 -0.57 -14.22 14.02
N LEU A 115 -1.36 -13.89 13.01
CA LEU A 115 -1.67 -14.86 11.96
C LEU A 115 -0.37 -15.25 11.26
N PRO A 116 -0.24 -16.50 10.78
CA PRO A 116 0.95 -16.96 10.11
C PRO A 116 1.31 -15.99 8.98
N PHE A 117 2.52 -15.44 9.03
CA PHE A 117 3.10 -14.78 7.88
C PHE A 117 3.08 -15.83 6.77
N ALA A 118 2.46 -15.52 5.63
CA ALA A 118 2.35 -16.44 4.49
C ALA A 118 3.38 -16.05 3.39
N PRO A 119 4.70 -16.10 3.66
CA PRO A 119 5.72 -15.67 2.69
C PRO A 119 5.81 -16.59 1.48
N SER A 120 5.09 -17.72 1.48
CA SER A 120 5.04 -18.69 0.38
C SER A 120 4.16 -18.23 -0.78
N THR A 121 3.34 -17.20 -0.61
CA THR A 121 2.61 -16.59 -1.73
C THR A 121 3.53 -15.59 -2.41
N ILE A 122 3.51 -15.54 -3.75
CA ILE A 122 4.25 -14.55 -4.54
C ILE A 122 3.88 -13.10 -4.11
N ASN A 123 2.72 -12.95 -3.45
CA ASN A 123 2.07 -11.69 -3.13
C ASN A 123 2.20 -11.22 -1.67
N GLY A 124 2.96 -11.92 -0.83
CA GLY A 124 3.36 -11.44 0.51
C GLY A 124 2.27 -11.55 1.57
N ASP A 125 2.37 -10.75 2.64
CA ASP A 125 1.41 -10.81 3.76
C ASP A 125 0.04 -10.24 3.38
N ILE A 126 -0.93 -11.14 3.21
CA ILE A 126 -2.32 -10.85 2.85
C ILE A 126 -3.13 -10.23 3.99
N HIS A 127 -2.64 -10.27 5.23
CA HIS A 127 -3.36 -9.78 6.41
C HIS A 127 -2.84 -8.43 6.91
N ARG A 128 -1.86 -7.84 6.20
CA ARG A 128 -1.23 -6.57 6.55
C ARG A 128 -1.33 -5.56 5.41
N CYS A 129 -1.41 -4.29 5.77
CA CYS A 129 -1.46 -3.18 4.81
C CYS A 129 -0.80 -1.95 5.41
N LEU A 130 0.06 -1.30 4.62
CA LEU A 130 0.66 -0.02 4.93
C LEU A 130 0.36 0.94 3.79
N LYS A 131 -0.35 2.03 4.06
CA LYS A 131 -0.69 3.06 3.07
C LYS A 131 -0.69 4.44 3.72
N VAL A 132 -0.64 5.48 2.89
CA VAL A 132 -0.87 6.86 3.32
C VAL A 132 -2.38 7.13 3.26
N SER A 133 -2.93 7.68 4.34
CA SER A 133 -4.31 8.17 4.38
C SER A 133 -4.39 9.41 5.26
N GLU A 134 -5.11 10.43 4.78
CA GLU A 134 -5.24 11.73 5.45
C GLU A 134 -3.88 12.33 5.85
N GLY A 135 -2.87 12.22 4.98
CA GLY A 135 -1.53 12.79 5.18
C GLY A 135 -0.64 12.04 6.18
N SER A 136 -0.97 10.80 6.53
CA SER A 136 -0.22 10.02 7.52
C SER A 136 -0.14 8.55 7.14
N LEU A 137 0.93 7.87 7.56
CA LEU A 137 1.03 6.42 7.40
C LEU A 137 0.04 5.71 8.33
N ARG A 138 -0.71 4.76 7.75
CA ARG A 138 -1.66 3.87 8.42
C ARG A 138 -1.21 2.44 8.21
N TYR A 139 -1.01 1.74 9.31
CA TYR A 139 -0.75 0.31 9.32
C TYR A 139 -1.99 -0.44 9.79
N VAL A 140 -2.45 -1.40 9.01
CA VAL A 140 -3.57 -2.29 9.34
C VAL A 140 -3.05 -3.71 9.40
N GLN A 141 -3.48 -4.45 10.42
CA GLN A 141 -3.20 -5.88 10.56
C GLN A 141 -4.42 -6.63 11.06
N ILE A 142 -4.68 -7.79 10.47
CA ILE A 142 -5.57 -8.79 11.05
C ILE A 142 -4.73 -9.74 11.92
N HIS A 143 -5.16 -9.94 13.16
CA HIS A 143 -4.51 -10.85 14.11
C HIS A 143 -5.54 -11.47 15.05
N GLY A 144 -5.09 -12.28 16.01
CA GLY A 144 -5.97 -12.94 16.97
C GLY A 144 -6.20 -14.43 16.68
N PRO A 145 -6.81 -15.17 17.62
CA PRO A 145 -7.20 -16.55 17.40
C PRO A 145 -8.13 -16.69 16.20
N ARG A 146 -8.06 -17.81 15.46
CA ARG A 146 -8.90 -18.04 14.26
C ARG A 146 -10.41 -17.88 14.49
N HIS A 147 -10.89 -18.13 15.70
CA HIS A 147 -12.31 -18.01 16.07
C HIS A 147 -12.69 -16.60 16.57
N GLU A 148 -11.71 -15.76 16.92
CA GLU A 148 -11.90 -14.39 17.38
C GLU A 148 -10.90 -13.41 16.72
N PRO A 149 -10.86 -13.34 15.38
CA PRO A 149 -9.92 -12.46 14.70
C PRO A 149 -10.32 -10.99 14.81
N VAL A 150 -9.31 -10.12 14.87
CA VAL A 150 -9.40 -8.69 15.11
C VAL A 150 -8.67 -7.94 14.00
N VAL A 151 -9.30 -6.89 13.47
CA VAL A 151 -8.68 -5.89 12.61
C VAL A 151 -8.23 -4.73 13.49
N SER A 152 -6.92 -4.46 13.48
CA SER A 152 -6.34 -3.36 14.24
C SER A 152 -5.65 -2.37 13.30
N MET A 153 -5.77 -1.08 13.61
CA MET A 153 -5.15 0.01 12.85
C MET A 153 -4.31 0.91 13.76
N TRP A 154 -3.10 1.19 13.30
CA TRP A 154 -2.20 2.16 13.90
C TRP A 154 -1.90 3.30 12.94
N THR A 155 -1.75 4.47 13.53
CA THR A 155 -1.37 5.72 12.87
C THR A 155 0.03 6.09 13.29
N LEU A 156 0.88 6.43 12.33
CA LEU A 156 2.19 6.99 12.64
C LEU A 156 2.02 8.42 13.15
N SER A 157 2.54 8.72 14.35
CA SER A 157 2.32 9.99 15.04
C SER A 157 3.02 11.19 14.42
N SER A 158 4.08 10.96 13.65
CA SER A 158 4.89 11.99 13.02
C SER A 158 5.40 11.49 11.68
N ASN A 159 5.45 12.39 10.70
CA ASN A 159 6.09 12.14 9.41
C ASN A 159 7.62 12.33 9.50
N ASN A 160 8.14 12.87 10.61
CA ASN A 160 9.57 12.85 10.89
C ASN A 160 9.95 11.46 11.45
N PRO A 161 10.76 10.65 10.73
CA PRO A 161 11.05 9.29 11.14
C PRO A 161 11.84 9.19 12.46
N SER A 162 12.56 10.23 12.88
CA SER A 162 13.28 10.22 14.17
C SER A 162 12.37 10.32 15.40
N GLU A 163 11.14 10.78 15.20
CA GLU A 163 10.13 11.02 16.25
C GLU A 163 8.90 10.14 16.08
N ALA A 164 8.88 9.32 15.03
CA ALA A 164 7.74 8.54 14.62
C ALA A 164 7.45 7.40 15.61
N GLN A 165 6.20 7.33 16.07
CA GLN A 165 5.71 6.26 16.91
C GLN A 165 4.34 5.80 16.42
N TRP A 166 4.10 4.50 16.45
CA TRP A 166 2.77 3.97 16.18
C TRP A 166 1.81 4.28 17.33
N LYS A 167 0.64 4.82 16.98
CA LYS A 167 -0.47 5.05 17.92
C LYS A 167 -1.66 4.20 17.49
N PRO A 168 -2.21 3.35 18.37
CA PRO A 168 -3.43 2.59 18.04
C PRO A 168 -4.58 3.57 17.81
N THR A 169 -5.40 3.30 16.80
CA THR A 169 -6.53 4.18 16.43
C THR A 169 -7.85 3.45 16.30
N HIS A 170 -7.83 2.22 15.78
CA HIS A 170 -9.03 1.38 15.68
C HIS A 170 -8.69 -0.07 16.03
N GLU A 171 -9.65 -0.76 16.64
CA GLU A 171 -9.59 -2.18 16.92
C GLU A 171 -11.02 -2.73 16.81
N VAL A 172 -11.24 -3.67 15.89
CA VAL A 172 -12.57 -4.18 15.55
C VAL A 172 -12.52 -5.70 15.42
N ARG A 173 -13.37 -6.41 16.15
CA ARG A 173 -13.55 -7.86 15.96
C ARG A 173 -14.24 -8.13 14.61
N LEU A 174 -13.72 -9.05 13.81
CA LEU A 174 -14.37 -9.46 12.56
C LEU A 174 -15.77 -10.02 12.82
N ALA A 175 -15.98 -10.70 13.94
CA ALA A 175 -17.32 -11.13 14.37
C ALA A 175 -18.31 -9.95 14.52
N GLY A 176 -17.85 -8.76 14.91
CA GLY A 176 -18.67 -7.56 14.95
C GLY A 176 -19.10 -7.11 13.55
N ILE A 177 -18.17 -7.14 12.60
CA ILE A 177 -18.42 -6.83 11.19
C ILE A 177 -19.40 -7.83 10.57
N TRP A 178 -19.16 -9.14 10.72
CA TRP A 178 -20.03 -10.20 10.18
C TRP A 178 -21.46 -10.15 10.74
N ASN A 179 -21.62 -9.72 12.00
CA ASN A 179 -22.92 -9.60 12.65
C ASN A 179 -23.63 -8.26 12.39
N HIS A 180 -22.96 -7.30 11.75
CA HIS A 180 -23.55 -6.00 11.42
C HIS A 180 -24.60 -6.14 10.30
N GLU A 181 -25.69 -5.38 10.39
CA GLU A 181 -26.83 -5.47 9.45
C GLU A 181 -26.45 -5.17 8.01
N THR A 182 -25.48 -4.27 7.78
CA THR A 182 -24.97 -3.98 6.43
C THR A 182 -24.20 -5.16 5.85
N TYR A 183 -23.46 -5.92 6.65
CA TYR A 183 -22.71 -7.09 6.16
C TYR A 183 -23.67 -8.22 5.78
N LYS A 184 -24.69 -8.47 6.60
CA LYS A 184 -25.72 -9.50 6.34
C LYS A 184 -26.51 -9.26 5.05
N ARG A 185 -26.52 -8.02 4.54
CA ARG A 185 -27.17 -7.66 3.26
C ARG A 185 -26.28 -7.94 2.04
N THR A 186 -25.00 -8.23 2.25
CA THR A 186 -24.06 -8.57 1.18
C THR A 186 -24.09 -10.08 0.91
N PRO A 187 -23.65 -10.54 -0.28
CA PRO A 187 -23.48 -11.97 -0.56
C PRO A 187 -22.20 -12.57 0.06
N LEU A 188 -21.46 -11.83 0.88
CA LEU A 188 -20.15 -12.20 1.39
C LEU A 188 -20.23 -13.32 2.44
N HIS A 189 -19.31 -14.27 2.35
CA HIS A 189 -19.21 -15.36 3.33
C HIS A 189 -18.86 -14.83 4.72
N ARG A 190 -19.44 -15.45 5.75
CA ARG A 190 -19.11 -15.19 7.15
C ARG A 190 -18.04 -16.16 7.65
N ASP A 191 -17.41 -15.81 8.75
CA ASP A 191 -16.45 -16.66 9.47
C ASP A 191 -15.20 -17.02 8.63
N VAL A 192 -14.96 -16.27 7.56
CA VAL A 192 -13.75 -16.33 6.73
C VAL A 192 -12.95 -15.05 6.97
N ILE A 193 -11.67 -15.20 7.34
CA ILE A 193 -10.77 -14.06 7.51
C ILE A 193 -10.46 -13.47 6.13
N PRO A 194 -10.83 -12.22 5.86
CA PRO A 194 -10.57 -11.61 4.57
C PRO A 194 -9.09 -11.19 4.45
N THR A 195 -8.68 -10.89 3.23
CA THR A 195 -7.40 -10.26 2.91
C THR A 195 -7.54 -8.75 3.05
N VAL A 196 -6.53 -8.06 3.59
CA VAL A 196 -6.51 -6.59 3.64
C VAL A 196 -6.05 -6.03 2.30
N ALA A 197 -6.87 -5.17 1.68
CA ALA A 197 -6.60 -4.60 0.36
C ALA A 197 -5.99 -3.20 0.45
N LEU A 198 -6.62 -2.27 1.16
CA LEU A 198 -6.28 -0.85 1.08
C LEU A 198 -6.85 -0.09 2.30
N VAL A 199 -6.18 0.97 2.72
CA VAL A 199 -6.78 2.01 3.58
C VAL A 199 -7.24 3.15 2.68
N ASN A 200 -8.49 3.60 2.81
CA ASN A 200 -9.02 4.68 1.97
C ASN A 200 -8.11 5.93 2.12
N PRO A 201 -7.54 6.48 1.02
CA PRO A 201 -6.60 7.59 1.10
C PRO A 201 -7.22 8.87 1.70
N MET A 202 -8.55 9.03 1.61
CA MET A 202 -9.28 10.22 2.04
C MET A 202 -10.11 10.02 3.31
N LYS A 203 -10.27 8.77 3.78
CA LYS A 203 -11.09 8.43 4.96
C LYS A 203 -10.38 7.36 5.78
N ALA A 204 -9.50 7.74 6.72
CA ALA A 204 -8.64 6.75 7.38
C ALA A 204 -9.39 5.63 8.12
N HIS A 205 -10.63 5.85 8.54
CA HIS A 205 -11.44 4.83 9.20
C HIS A 205 -12.09 3.82 8.24
N GLU A 206 -12.01 4.01 6.92
CA GLU A 206 -12.57 3.11 5.93
C GLU A 206 -11.46 2.21 5.34
N VAL A 207 -11.57 0.90 5.56
CA VAL A 207 -10.58 -0.10 5.11
C VAL A 207 -11.23 -1.07 4.15
N TYR A 208 -10.52 -1.37 3.05
CA TYR A 208 -10.95 -2.29 2.01
C TYR A 208 -10.34 -3.66 2.23
N PHE A 209 -11.14 -4.67 1.91
CA PHE A 209 -10.82 -6.07 2.07
C PHE A 209 -11.19 -6.85 0.81
N PHE A 210 -10.42 -7.90 0.53
CA PHE A 210 -10.81 -8.92 -0.44
C PHE A 210 -11.39 -10.14 0.26
N LEU A 211 -12.46 -10.68 -0.29
CA LEU A 211 -13.02 -11.97 0.08
C LEU A 211 -13.61 -12.63 -1.16
N ASP A 212 -13.09 -13.81 -1.49
CA ASP A 212 -13.40 -14.51 -2.74
C ASP A 212 -13.19 -13.57 -3.95
N LYS A 213 -14.22 -13.37 -4.78
CA LYS A 213 -14.21 -12.47 -5.94
C LYS A 213 -14.81 -11.10 -5.65
N HIS A 214 -14.72 -10.65 -4.40
CA HIS A 214 -15.29 -9.39 -3.96
C HIS A 214 -14.26 -8.51 -3.28
N ILE A 215 -14.38 -7.21 -3.53
CA ILE A 215 -13.76 -6.17 -2.73
C ILE A 215 -14.86 -5.42 -1.99
N PHE A 216 -14.66 -5.18 -0.70
CA PHE A 216 -15.62 -4.46 0.12
C PHE A 216 -14.91 -3.55 1.10
N SER A 217 -15.53 -2.43 1.45
CA SER A 217 -14.99 -1.50 2.45
C SER A 217 -15.81 -1.52 3.73
N VAL A 218 -15.10 -1.43 4.85
CA VAL A 218 -15.65 -1.41 6.20
C VAL A 218 -15.26 -0.11 6.86
N ASN A 219 -16.24 0.58 7.42
CA ASN A 219 -16.01 1.66 8.37
C ASN A 219 -15.66 1.06 9.74
N LEU A 220 -14.41 1.20 10.15
CA LEU A 220 -13.90 0.66 11.41
C LEU A 220 -14.44 1.36 12.65
N GLN A 221 -15.06 2.54 12.56
CA GLN A 221 -15.66 3.22 13.73
C GLN A 221 -16.95 2.53 14.18
N ASN A 222 -17.71 1.97 13.25
CA ASN A 222 -19.01 1.36 13.54
C ASN A 222 -19.15 -0.09 13.02
N SER A 223 -18.07 -0.67 12.49
CA SER A 223 -18.02 -2.03 11.93
C SER A 223 -18.97 -2.27 10.75
N SER A 224 -19.46 -1.21 10.10
CA SER A 224 -20.40 -1.33 8.99
C SER A 224 -19.69 -1.47 7.65
N VAL A 225 -20.27 -2.26 6.75
CA VAL A 225 -19.88 -2.32 5.34
C VAL A 225 -20.45 -1.08 4.66
N VAL A 226 -19.58 -0.30 4.03
CA VAL A 226 -19.95 0.93 3.32
C VAL A 226 -20.32 0.62 1.87
N GLN A 227 -19.50 -0.18 1.21
CA GLN A 227 -19.71 -0.62 -0.17
C GLN A 227 -19.06 -1.99 -0.42
N TYR A 228 -19.53 -2.68 -1.45
CA TYR A 228 -18.94 -3.93 -1.94
C TYR A 228 -19.16 -4.03 -3.44
N GLU A 229 -18.20 -4.65 -4.12
CA GLU A 229 -18.23 -4.88 -5.57
C GLU A 229 -17.66 -6.26 -5.88
N ASN A 230 -18.15 -6.86 -6.96
CA ASN A 230 -17.58 -8.08 -7.54
C ASN A 230 -16.55 -7.70 -8.60
N PHE A 231 -15.48 -8.47 -8.73
CA PHE A 231 -14.53 -8.32 -9.83
C PHE A 231 -14.30 -9.65 -10.53
N GLU A 232 -14.02 -9.59 -11.84
CA GLU A 232 -13.72 -10.77 -12.61
C GLU A 232 -12.40 -11.41 -12.17
N ASP A 233 -12.39 -12.73 -12.13
CA ASP A 233 -11.21 -13.52 -11.79
C ASP A 233 -10.30 -13.58 -13.01
N LEU A 234 -9.44 -12.58 -13.16
CA LEU A 234 -8.49 -12.45 -14.26
C LEU A 234 -7.32 -13.45 -14.17
N GLY A 235 -7.47 -14.56 -13.42
CA GLY A 235 -6.37 -15.47 -13.10
C GLY A 235 -5.32 -14.80 -12.21
N MET A 236 -5.75 -13.85 -11.37
CA MET A 236 -4.85 -13.05 -10.54
C MET A 236 -4.18 -13.92 -9.46
N PRO A 237 -2.89 -13.68 -9.14
CA PRO A 237 -2.24 -14.31 -8.00
C PRO A 237 -2.93 -13.86 -6.69
N ASP A 238 -2.70 -14.59 -5.59
CA ASP A 238 -3.33 -14.35 -4.27
C ASP A 238 -3.39 -12.86 -3.88
N LEU A 239 -4.55 -12.23 -3.95
CA LEU A 239 -4.67 -10.78 -3.79
C LEU A 239 -4.08 -10.30 -2.45
N SER A 240 -3.41 -9.15 -2.46
CA SER A 240 -2.85 -8.52 -1.27
C SER A 240 -2.77 -7.01 -1.43
N SER A 241 -2.54 -6.30 -0.32
CA SER A 241 -2.42 -4.84 -0.32
C SER A 241 -1.27 -4.28 -1.16
N ARG A 242 -0.31 -5.13 -1.55
CA ARG A 242 0.81 -4.77 -2.42
C ARG A 242 0.40 -4.55 -3.86
N LEU A 243 -0.68 -5.20 -4.31
CA LEU A 243 -1.17 -5.11 -5.68
C LEU A 243 -2.22 -4.01 -5.88
N VAL A 244 -2.64 -3.33 -4.80
CA VAL A 244 -3.71 -2.34 -4.86
C VAL A 244 -3.16 -0.94 -4.62
N HIS A 245 -3.42 -0.06 -5.58
CA HIS A 245 -3.12 1.37 -5.48
C HIS A 245 -4.40 2.17 -5.63
N ALA A 246 -4.53 3.20 -4.78
CA ALA A 246 -5.60 4.18 -4.93
C ALA A 246 -5.15 5.23 -5.94
N TRP A 247 -6.06 5.63 -6.82
CA TRP A 247 -5.82 6.70 -7.77
C TRP A 247 -6.93 7.75 -7.66
N GLN A 248 -6.55 9.02 -7.53
CA GLN A 248 -7.48 10.12 -7.63
C GLN A 248 -7.42 10.68 -9.06
N PHE A 249 -8.51 10.52 -9.80
CA PHE A 249 -8.59 11.09 -11.13
C PHE A 249 -8.67 12.63 -11.08
N PRO A 250 -7.99 13.32 -12.02
CA PRO A 250 -8.27 14.72 -12.31
C PRO A 250 -9.78 14.95 -12.50
N PRO A 251 -10.32 16.11 -12.07
CA PRO A 251 -11.74 16.46 -12.26
C PRO A 251 -12.22 16.25 -13.70
N GLU A 252 -11.36 16.54 -14.67
CA GLU A 252 -11.65 16.44 -16.11
C GLU A 252 -11.87 14.99 -16.57
N LEU A 253 -11.33 14.01 -15.85
CA LEU A 253 -11.50 12.57 -16.11
C LEU A 253 -12.64 11.94 -15.31
N THR A 254 -13.19 12.65 -14.31
CA THR A 254 -14.27 12.12 -13.46
C THR A 254 -15.66 12.30 -14.07
N GLU A 255 -15.83 13.22 -15.03
CA GLU A 255 -17.10 13.43 -15.74
C GLU A 255 -17.43 12.30 -16.75
N TYR A 256 -16.46 11.47 -17.11
CA TYR A 256 -16.58 10.50 -18.21
C TYR A 256 -17.26 9.17 -17.87
N HIS A 257 -17.47 8.85 -16.59
CA HIS A 257 -17.87 7.50 -16.17
C HIS A 257 -19.24 7.41 -15.46
N HIS A 258 -20.20 8.27 -15.78
CA HIS A 258 -21.60 7.94 -15.51
C HIS A 258 -22.14 6.96 -16.57
N VAL A 259 -21.81 5.68 -16.41
CA VAL A 259 -22.53 4.61 -17.12
C VAL A 259 -23.89 4.43 -16.42
N PRO A 260 -25.04 4.54 -17.12
CA PRO A 260 -26.35 4.37 -16.50
C PRO A 260 -26.55 2.91 -16.04
N GLY A 261 -26.67 2.68 -14.73
CA GLY A 261 -27.01 1.35 -14.18
C GLY A 261 -26.51 1.04 -12.78
N THR A 262 -25.54 1.79 -12.24
CA THR A 262 -25.07 1.64 -10.85
C THR A 262 -25.90 2.50 -9.90
N ASP A 263 -27.12 2.07 -9.60
CA ASP A 263 -27.83 2.53 -8.40
C ASP A 263 -27.15 1.90 -7.17
N VAL A 264 -26.07 2.53 -6.71
CA VAL A 264 -25.50 2.28 -5.38
C VAL A 264 -25.58 3.59 -4.60
N LEU A 265 -26.51 3.59 -3.65
CA LEU A 265 -26.73 4.58 -2.59
C LEU A 265 -25.56 5.57 -2.36
N GLY A 266 -25.62 6.74 -3.00
CA GLY A 266 -25.14 8.00 -2.45
C GLY A 266 -23.65 8.15 -2.10
N ALA A 267 -22.74 7.36 -2.67
CA ALA A 267 -21.30 7.54 -2.49
C ALA A 267 -20.64 7.97 -3.81
N THR A 268 -20.53 9.28 -4.03
CA THR A 268 -19.63 9.82 -5.05
C THR A 268 -18.18 9.43 -4.72
N GLY A 269 -17.50 8.68 -5.60
CA GLY A 269 -16.04 8.81 -5.74
C GLY A 269 -15.15 7.59 -5.54
N VAL A 270 -15.63 6.34 -5.61
CA VAL A 270 -14.74 5.17 -5.69
C VAL A 270 -15.18 4.28 -6.85
N TYR A 271 -14.37 4.26 -7.92
CA TYR A 271 -14.57 3.41 -9.09
C TYR A 271 -13.53 2.30 -9.08
N PHE A 272 -13.97 1.05 -9.20
CA PHE A 272 -13.08 -0.10 -9.40
C PHE A 272 -12.85 -0.27 -10.90
N LEU A 273 -11.67 0.10 -11.37
CA LEU A 273 -11.27 -0.08 -12.77
C LEU A 273 -10.85 -1.54 -12.96
N ASN A 274 -11.84 -2.42 -13.17
CA ASN A 274 -11.62 -3.82 -13.52
C ASN A 274 -11.83 -4.09 -15.03
N GLN A 275 -12.04 -3.04 -15.83
CA GLN A 275 -12.52 -3.14 -17.22
C GLN A 275 -11.41 -2.99 -18.28
N TYR A 276 -10.15 -2.80 -17.86
CA TYR A 276 -9.05 -2.52 -18.76
C TYR A 276 -8.03 -3.66 -18.69
N ASP A 277 -7.76 -4.24 -19.86
CA ASP A 277 -6.82 -5.37 -20.00
C ASP A 277 -5.35 -4.92 -19.89
N SER A 278 -5.08 -3.61 -20.01
CA SER A 278 -3.75 -3.03 -19.84
C SER A 278 -3.78 -1.55 -19.42
N VAL A 279 -2.62 -1.07 -18.93
CA VAL A 279 -2.39 0.36 -18.65
C VAL A 279 -2.41 1.18 -19.94
N GLU A 280 -1.99 0.59 -21.06
CA GLU A 280 -2.07 1.24 -22.38
C GLU A 280 -3.53 1.41 -22.82
N ASP A 281 -4.37 0.39 -22.70
CA ASP A 281 -5.80 0.49 -23.04
C ASP A 281 -6.49 1.56 -22.20
N PHE A 282 -6.19 1.59 -20.90
CA PHE A 282 -6.66 2.65 -20.01
C PHE A 282 -6.20 4.04 -20.48
N HIS A 283 -4.92 4.20 -20.81
CA HIS A 283 -4.40 5.48 -21.29
C HIS A 283 -4.98 5.89 -22.63
N GLU A 284 -5.16 4.97 -23.58
CA GLU A 284 -5.76 5.24 -24.88
C GLU A 284 -7.22 5.69 -24.73
N GLU A 285 -8.00 5.02 -23.88
CA GLU A 285 -9.39 5.39 -23.63
C GLU A 285 -9.49 6.76 -22.92
N VAL A 286 -8.62 7.02 -21.95
CA VAL A 286 -8.51 8.31 -21.25
C VAL A 286 -8.14 9.44 -22.20
N ILE A 287 -7.14 9.24 -23.07
CA ILE A 287 -6.71 10.24 -24.06
C ILE A 287 -7.84 10.49 -25.07
N ALA A 288 -8.46 9.42 -25.58
CA ALA A 288 -9.57 9.51 -26.53
C ALA A 288 -10.82 10.15 -25.92
N ALA A 289 -11.00 10.07 -24.60
CA ALA A 289 -12.04 10.77 -23.87
C ALA A 289 -11.71 12.27 -23.79
N THR A 290 -10.52 12.67 -23.31
CA THR A 290 -10.14 14.09 -23.18
C THR A 290 -10.15 14.86 -24.49
N ASP A 291 -9.78 14.21 -25.60
CA ASP A 291 -9.81 14.81 -26.94
C ASP A 291 -11.24 15.08 -27.43
N ARG A 292 -12.25 14.33 -26.94
CA ARG A 292 -13.66 14.57 -27.27
C ARG A 292 -14.27 15.73 -26.50
N SER A 293 -13.82 16.04 -25.28
CA SER A 293 -14.25 17.25 -24.52
C SER A 293 -13.65 18.55 -25.02
N GLY A 294 -12.47 18.51 -25.66
CA GLY A 294 -11.79 19.72 -26.12
C GLY A 294 -12.37 20.34 -27.40
N GLY A 295 -13.40 19.72 -27.98
CA GLY A 295 -13.95 20.03 -29.30
C GLY A 295 -15.27 20.80 -29.35
N THR A 296 -15.78 21.33 -28.23
CA THR A 296 -17.02 22.13 -28.19
C THR A 296 -16.83 23.52 -27.61
#